data_AF-A0AAU4R067-F1
#
_entry.id   AF-A0AAU4R067-F1
#
_cell.length_a   1.000
_cell.length_b   1.000
_cell.length_c   1.000
_cell.angle_alpha   90.00
_cell.angle_beta   90.00
_cell.angle_gamma   90.00
#
_symmetry.space_group_name_H-M   'P 1'
#
loop_
_entity.id
_entity.type
_entity.pdbx_description
1 polymer ?
#
loop_
_entity_poly.entity_id
_entity_poly.type
_entity_poly.pdbx_seq_one_letter_code
_entity_poly.pdbx_strand_id
1 'polypeptide(L)'
;MGYAHEYATAIMHRGRIPMEPADFVPDWADRPRKAKYYPGANSFPLPDAPYPADATVTAGLLADDMPSAGRFSLPLLSGMLLDSYGLTGRRLGVQANTDLGALPHYTQANWSRGTASGGGLYPVSIYWVSGPSGPLTPGVHYYSPPRHAMQRLLAGNVSGEVAAALGSYGAATDQFLVLGVKYWQNAFKYNSFSFHAVSMDVGALLQTWRVWARARGLRVAPALWFDEAELARLLGLGEDEEGLFAVVPLLWDGTEAEITSAGAPGAAVRRRDQERSRTVLDFETLRRIHRATAESATDRPGPEALRPSAPAPPATATDPFALPPAEFPDVSVRTALRSRRSSFGRFDATVPVTATQLATTLAACAGTRLGSDAEPAGTPRQARLYAFVNHVDGVTPGAYAYEPDTHTLHLVAPGAPGSFLQRNYFLSNYNLEQAGAVIVPTLRTTAVLDAVGDRGYRLVNATVGAIAQSFYTAAAALGLGAGVALGFDNISYIEELGLADSGEAPLLIMLLGNERPCPADFRSEIV
;
A
#
# COMPACT_ATOMS: atom_id res chain seq x y z
N MET A 1 -3.09 12.99 -24.45
CA MET A 1 -3.57 11.88 -23.59
C MET A 1 -2.49 10.81 -23.65
N GLY A 2 -1.91 10.47 -22.51
CA GLY A 2 -0.83 9.47 -22.44
C GLY A 2 -1.38 8.06 -22.32
N TYR A 3 -0.50 7.06 -22.29
CA TYR A 3 -0.91 5.66 -22.23
C TYR A 3 -1.55 5.29 -20.89
N ALA A 4 -1.27 6.05 -19.82
CA ALA A 4 -1.90 5.82 -18.52
C ALA A 4 -3.42 6.04 -18.54
N HIS A 5 -3.96 6.93 -19.39
CA HIS A 5 -5.40 7.10 -19.55
C HIS A 5 -6.05 5.85 -20.16
N GLU A 6 -5.42 5.28 -21.19
CA GLU A 6 -5.88 4.02 -21.81
C GLU A 6 -5.84 2.87 -20.81
N TYR A 7 -4.72 2.73 -20.09
CA TYR A 7 -4.56 1.70 -19.06
C TYR A 7 -5.56 1.87 -17.91
N ALA A 8 -5.79 3.09 -17.42
CA ALA A 8 -6.79 3.38 -16.39
C ALA A 8 -8.19 2.98 -16.87
N THR A 9 -8.55 3.29 -18.11
CA THR A 9 -9.83 2.91 -18.71
C THR A 9 -9.96 1.38 -18.78
N ALA A 10 -8.94 0.68 -19.27
CA ALA A 10 -8.94 -0.79 -19.32
C ALA A 10 -9.14 -1.42 -17.94
N ILE A 11 -8.52 -0.85 -16.90
CA ILE A 11 -8.69 -1.29 -15.51
C ILE A 11 -10.12 -1.11 -15.03
N MET A 12 -10.76 0.02 -15.33
CA MET A 12 -12.16 0.28 -14.95
C MET A 12 -13.14 -0.68 -15.60
N HIS A 13 -12.86 -1.11 -16.83
CA HIS A 13 -13.72 -2.02 -17.58
C HIS A 13 -13.37 -3.50 -17.40
N ARG A 14 -12.31 -3.84 -16.65
CA ARG A 14 -11.74 -5.21 -16.62
C ARG A 14 -12.71 -6.30 -16.17
N GLY A 15 -13.73 -5.95 -15.39
CA GLY A 15 -14.78 -6.87 -14.94
C GLY A 15 -15.75 -7.29 -16.04
N ARG A 16 -15.85 -6.48 -17.11
CA ARG A 16 -16.74 -6.69 -18.26
C ARG A 16 -15.96 -7.00 -19.53
N ILE A 17 -14.74 -6.49 -19.65
CA ILE A 17 -13.83 -6.65 -20.79
C ILE A 17 -12.48 -7.14 -20.26
N PRO A 18 -12.12 -8.42 -20.42
CA PRO A 18 -10.85 -8.95 -19.94
C PRO A 18 -9.65 -8.18 -20.50
N MET A 19 -8.62 -7.98 -19.69
CA MET A 19 -7.34 -7.43 -20.14
C MET A 19 -6.50 -8.52 -20.79
N GLU A 20 -5.87 -8.22 -21.92
CA GLU A 20 -4.93 -9.16 -22.56
C GLU A 20 -3.70 -9.45 -21.66
N PRO A 21 -3.21 -10.70 -21.60
CA PRO A 21 -3.76 -11.90 -22.23
C PRO A 21 -4.98 -12.46 -21.46
N ALA A 22 -6.13 -12.60 -22.13
CA ALA A 22 -7.40 -12.97 -21.49
C ALA A 22 -7.40 -14.39 -20.91
N ASP A 23 -6.77 -15.35 -21.60
CA ASP A 23 -6.73 -16.77 -21.20
C ASP A 23 -5.44 -17.17 -20.45
N PHE A 24 -4.77 -16.20 -19.84
CA PHE A 24 -3.54 -16.46 -19.12
C PHE A 24 -3.77 -17.28 -17.85
N VAL A 25 -3.07 -18.41 -17.73
CA VAL A 25 -3.08 -19.28 -16.54
C VAL A 25 -1.71 -19.24 -15.85
N PRO A 26 -1.63 -18.79 -14.58
CA PRO A 26 -0.38 -18.81 -13.81
C PRO A 26 0.19 -20.22 -13.62
N ASP A 27 1.48 -20.42 -13.93
CA ASP A 27 2.21 -21.62 -13.53
C ASP A 27 2.68 -21.50 -12.07
N TRP A 28 1.92 -22.08 -11.15
CA TRP A 28 2.26 -22.08 -9.73
C TRP A 28 3.46 -22.95 -9.37
N ALA A 29 3.82 -23.95 -10.20
CA ALA A 29 5.01 -24.77 -9.99
C ALA A 29 6.28 -23.96 -10.29
N ASP A 30 6.25 -23.17 -11.37
CA ASP A 30 7.34 -22.29 -11.81
C ASP A 30 7.28 -20.87 -11.23
N ARG A 31 6.51 -20.66 -10.16
CA ARG A 31 6.33 -19.33 -9.55
C ARG A 31 7.65 -18.68 -9.06
N PRO A 32 7.69 -17.34 -8.98
CA PRO A 32 8.87 -16.61 -8.54
C PRO A 32 9.21 -16.77 -7.07
N ARG A 33 10.44 -16.36 -6.72
CA ARG A 33 10.84 -16.23 -5.31
C ARG A 33 10.04 -15.13 -4.61
N LYS A 34 9.62 -15.37 -3.36
CA LYS A 34 8.92 -14.38 -2.50
C LYS A 34 9.80 -13.20 -2.03
N ALA A 35 11.10 -13.25 -2.29
CA ALA A 35 12.08 -12.21 -2.01
C ALA A 35 13.26 -12.41 -2.97
N LYS A 36 14.00 -11.33 -3.27
CA LYS A 36 15.21 -11.41 -4.09
C LYS A 36 16.30 -12.21 -3.36
N TYR A 37 17.15 -12.85 -4.13
CA TYR A 37 18.26 -13.66 -3.63
C TYR A 37 19.56 -13.25 -4.31
N TYR A 38 20.49 -12.71 -3.52
CA TYR A 38 21.83 -12.32 -3.98
C TYR A 38 22.87 -13.30 -3.42
N PRO A 39 23.30 -14.32 -4.19
CA PRO A 39 24.31 -15.28 -3.74
C PRO A 39 25.65 -14.59 -3.41
N GLY A 40 26.28 -15.03 -2.33
CA GLY A 40 27.58 -14.51 -1.90
C GLY A 40 27.57 -13.04 -1.46
N ALA A 41 26.39 -12.40 -1.34
CA ALA A 41 26.29 -11.09 -0.72
C ALA A 41 26.46 -11.21 0.79
N ASN A 42 27.31 -10.35 1.37
CA ASN A 42 27.48 -10.28 2.82
C ASN A 42 26.19 -9.79 3.46
N SER A 43 25.78 -10.49 4.52
CA SER A 43 24.51 -10.25 5.22
C SER A 43 24.80 -9.70 6.62
N PHE A 44 24.17 -8.58 6.96
CA PHE A 44 24.29 -7.91 8.25
C PHE A 44 22.93 -8.00 8.96
N PRO A 45 22.79 -8.83 10.01
CA PRO A 45 21.57 -8.89 10.80
C PRO A 45 21.19 -7.51 11.33
N LEU A 46 19.90 -7.18 11.27
CA LEU A 46 19.41 -5.94 11.87
C LEU A 46 19.18 -6.13 13.38
N PRO A 47 19.47 -5.12 14.20
CA PRO A 47 19.31 -5.22 15.65
C PRO A 47 17.84 -5.23 16.05
N ASP A 48 17.53 -5.72 17.25
CA ASP A 48 16.20 -5.54 17.81
C ASP A 48 15.88 -4.05 18.04
N ALA A 49 14.61 -3.71 17.89
CA ALA A 49 14.09 -2.36 18.07
C ALA A 49 13.16 -2.29 19.28
N PRO A 50 13.19 -1.23 20.09
CA PRO A 50 12.28 -1.09 21.22
C PRO A 50 10.81 -1.04 20.79
N TYR A 51 9.94 -1.42 21.72
CA TYR A 51 8.50 -1.59 21.53
C TYR A 51 7.74 -0.59 22.45
N PRO A 52 7.85 0.72 22.21
CA PRO A 52 7.18 1.73 23.03
C PRO A 52 5.66 1.50 23.03
N ALA A 53 5.07 1.37 24.21
CA ALA A 53 3.62 1.19 24.37
C ALA A 53 2.85 2.46 23.97
N ASP A 54 3.46 3.61 24.19
CA ASP A 54 2.99 4.96 23.83
C ASP A 54 3.00 5.23 22.31
N ALA A 55 3.61 4.36 21.50
CA ALA A 55 3.48 4.40 20.05
C ALA A 55 2.14 3.79 19.58
N THR A 56 1.05 4.49 19.90
CA THR A 56 -0.33 4.05 19.70
C THR A 56 -0.84 4.22 18.27
N VAL A 57 -1.86 3.43 17.90
CA VAL A 57 -2.56 3.55 16.63
C VAL A 57 -3.22 4.93 16.49
N THR A 58 -3.73 5.51 17.57
CA THR A 58 -4.27 6.89 17.60
C THR A 58 -3.22 7.89 17.12
N ALA A 59 -2.00 7.86 17.67
CA ALA A 59 -0.91 8.74 17.24
C ALA A 59 -0.50 8.50 15.77
N GLY A 60 -0.60 7.26 15.30
CA GLY A 60 -0.27 6.88 13.93
C GLY A 60 -1.31 7.26 12.86
N LEU A 61 -2.61 7.13 13.17
CA LEU A 61 -3.72 7.25 12.20
C LEU A 61 -4.60 8.49 12.38
N LEU A 62 -4.73 9.03 13.60
CA LEU A 62 -5.63 10.15 13.89
C LEU A 62 -4.91 11.45 14.26
N ALA A 63 -3.60 11.44 14.48
CA ALA A 63 -2.87 12.67 14.80
C ALA A 63 -2.99 13.71 13.66
N ASP A 64 -2.95 14.99 14.02
CA ASP A 64 -2.73 16.04 13.05
C ASP A 64 -1.32 15.93 12.45
N ASP A 65 -1.12 16.48 11.25
CA ASP A 65 0.22 16.56 10.63
C ASP A 65 1.08 17.60 11.38
N MET A 66 1.51 17.23 12.59
CA MET A 66 2.43 18.01 13.39
C MET A 66 3.85 17.91 12.82
N PRO A 67 4.63 19.00 12.83
CA PRO A 67 6.04 18.95 12.46
C PRO A 67 6.77 17.96 13.37
N SER A 68 7.30 16.90 12.77
CA SER A 68 8.17 15.94 13.45
C SER A 68 9.63 16.28 13.18
N ALA A 69 10.44 16.36 14.23
CA ALA A 69 11.88 16.59 14.18
C ALA A 69 12.69 15.35 14.62
N GLY A 70 12.02 14.22 14.85
CA GLY A 70 12.66 12.98 15.26
C GLY A 70 13.58 12.44 14.16
N ARG A 71 14.68 11.83 14.57
CA ARG A 71 15.70 11.26 13.69
C ARG A 71 15.70 9.74 13.79
N PHE A 72 15.91 9.08 12.66
CA PHE A 72 16.09 7.63 12.58
C PHE A 72 17.45 7.22 13.13
N SER A 73 17.46 6.06 13.76
CA SER A 73 18.65 5.30 14.12
C SER A 73 18.52 3.89 13.55
N LEU A 74 19.58 3.09 13.59
CA LEU A 74 19.53 1.71 13.09
C LEU A 74 18.48 0.84 13.80
N PRO A 75 18.31 0.90 15.14
CA PRO A 75 17.20 0.23 15.80
C PRO A 75 15.82 0.68 15.31
N LEU A 76 15.61 1.99 15.08
CA LEU A 76 14.33 2.48 14.56
C LEU A 76 14.06 2.00 13.14
N LEU A 77 15.05 2.09 12.24
CA LEU A 77 14.95 1.55 10.88
C LEU A 77 14.67 0.04 10.90
N SER A 78 15.40 -0.70 11.75
CA SER A 78 15.19 -2.13 11.93
C SER A 78 13.76 -2.46 12.33
N GLY A 79 13.25 -1.81 13.38
CA GLY A 79 11.88 -2.01 13.87
C GLY A 79 10.83 -1.72 12.81
N MET A 80 10.99 -0.62 12.08
CA MET A 80 10.11 -0.23 10.99
C MET A 80 10.09 -1.30 9.89
N LEU A 81 11.26 -1.81 9.46
CA LEU A 81 11.38 -2.83 8.43
C LEU A 81 10.82 -4.19 8.88
N LEU A 82 11.03 -4.58 10.14
CA LEU A 82 10.49 -5.82 10.71
C LEU A 82 8.96 -5.77 10.78
N ASP A 83 8.41 -4.71 11.37
CA ASP A 83 6.97 -4.60 11.60
C ASP A 83 6.19 -4.34 10.32
N SER A 84 6.81 -3.76 9.29
CA SER A 84 6.17 -3.55 7.99
C SER A 84 6.29 -4.76 7.07
N TYR A 85 7.51 -5.12 6.68
CA TYR A 85 7.78 -6.04 5.57
C TYR A 85 8.56 -7.28 5.97
N GLY A 86 9.02 -7.38 7.21
CA GLY A 86 9.56 -8.61 7.80
C GLY A 86 8.49 -9.68 7.98
N LEU A 87 8.93 -10.92 8.20
CA LEU A 87 8.02 -12.03 8.48
C LEU A 87 7.60 -11.97 9.95
N THR A 88 6.33 -11.66 10.22
CA THR A 88 5.83 -11.39 11.59
C THR A 88 5.16 -12.59 12.25
N GLY A 89 4.80 -13.62 11.47
CA GLY A 89 4.11 -14.80 11.99
C GLY A 89 3.78 -15.79 10.88
N ARG A 90 3.59 -17.06 11.24
CA ARG A 90 3.16 -18.09 10.29
C ARG A 90 1.63 -18.09 10.21
N ARG A 91 1.09 -18.08 9.00
CA ARG A 91 -0.35 -18.19 8.74
C ARG A 91 -0.76 -19.65 8.72
N LEU A 92 -1.51 -20.07 9.72
CA LEU A 92 -2.04 -21.44 9.84
C LEU A 92 -3.56 -21.50 9.63
N GLY A 93 -4.31 -20.47 10.02
CA GLY A 93 -5.77 -20.48 9.98
C GLY A 93 -6.39 -20.87 8.63
N VAL A 94 -7.44 -21.69 8.70
CA VAL A 94 -8.23 -22.16 7.54
C VAL A 94 -9.20 -21.07 7.11
N GLN A 95 -9.27 -20.77 5.82
CA GLN A 95 -9.99 -19.61 5.31
C GLN A 95 -10.44 -19.79 3.84
N ALA A 96 -11.46 -19.04 3.43
CA ALA A 96 -12.19 -19.27 2.17
C ALA A 96 -11.43 -18.87 0.88
N ASN A 97 -10.24 -18.28 0.98
CA ASN A 97 -9.39 -17.95 -0.16
C ASN A 97 -8.40 -19.07 -0.52
N THR A 98 -8.35 -20.17 0.23
CA THR A 98 -7.53 -21.34 -0.14
C THR A 98 -8.40 -22.30 -0.95
N ASP A 99 -7.91 -22.73 -2.12
CA ASP A 99 -8.61 -23.71 -2.95
C ASP A 99 -8.86 -25.02 -2.19
N LEU A 100 -10.02 -25.63 -2.38
CA LEU A 100 -10.43 -26.84 -1.66
C LEU A 100 -9.40 -27.98 -1.77
N GLY A 101 -8.81 -28.16 -2.96
CA GLY A 101 -7.76 -29.16 -3.18
C GLY A 101 -6.42 -28.84 -2.48
N ALA A 102 -6.18 -27.59 -2.12
CA ALA A 102 -4.97 -27.16 -1.42
C ALA A 102 -5.13 -27.18 0.10
N LEU A 103 -6.36 -27.16 0.64
CA LEU A 103 -6.63 -27.15 2.08
C LEU A 103 -5.93 -28.29 2.86
N PRO A 104 -5.85 -29.54 2.36
CA PRO A 104 -5.15 -30.62 3.07
C PRO A 104 -3.62 -30.54 2.98
N HIS A 105 -3.07 -29.67 2.12
CA HIS A 105 -1.66 -29.66 1.76
C HIS A 105 -0.97 -28.35 2.13
N TYR A 106 -0.23 -28.35 3.25
CA TYR A 106 0.63 -27.23 3.65
C TYR A 106 2.09 -27.47 3.22
N THR A 107 2.32 -27.59 1.91
CA THR A 107 3.65 -27.87 1.35
C THR A 107 4.66 -26.74 1.57
N GLN A 108 4.19 -25.52 1.86
CA GLN A 108 5.04 -24.36 2.16
C GLN A 108 4.47 -23.48 3.28
N ALA A 109 5.36 -22.88 4.06
CA ALA A 109 4.97 -21.88 5.05
C ALA A 109 4.49 -20.58 4.37
N ASN A 110 3.29 -20.15 4.75
CA ASN A 110 2.79 -18.80 4.46
C ASN A 110 3.04 -17.92 5.68
N TRP A 111 3.52 -16.71 5.45
CA TRP A 111 3.93 -15.79 6.51
C TRP A 111 3.10 -14.51 6.43
N SER A 112 2.72 -13.98 7.57
CA SER A 112 2.18 -12.63 7.70
C SER A 112 3.30 -11.60 7.64
N ARG A 113 2.92 -10.40 7.19
CA ARG A 113 3.70 -9.16 7.29
C ARG A 113 2.74 -8.07 7.79
N GLY A 114 3.25 -6.99 8.38
CA GLY A 114 2.38 -5.90 8.84
C GLY A 114 1.74 -5.13 7.69
N THR A 115 2.39 -5.12 6.52
CA THR A 115 1.87 -4.50 5.30
C THR A 115 0.94 -5.45 4.55
N ALA A 116 -0.16 -4.93 4.00
CA ALA A 116 -1.01 -5.64 3.04
C ALA A 116 -0.30 -5.78 1.67
N SER A 117 -0.70 -6.78 0.88
CA SER A 117 -0.22 -6.93 -0.50
C SER A 117 -1.23 -7.71 -1.34
N GLY A 118 -1.42 -7.28 -2.59
CA GLY A 118 -2.23 -7.96 -3.59
C GLY A 118 -1.84 -9.43 -3.73
N GLY A 119 -2.76 -10.33 -3.40
CA GLY A 119 -2.53 -11.77 -3.46
C GLY A 119 -1.48 -12.31 -2.48
N GLY A 120 -0.98 -11.49 -1.54
CA GLY A 120 0.09 -11.86 -0.63
C GLY A 120 1.42 -12.17 -1.32
N LEU A 121 1.69 -11.52 -2.46
CA LEU A 121 2.89 -11.76 -3.27
C LEU A 121 4.10 -10.95 -2.81
N TYR A 122 3.87 -9.80 -2.19
CA TYR A 122 4.88 -8.92 -1.61
C TYR A 122 6.01 -8.54 -2.59
N PRO A 123 5.68 -7.83 -3.70
CA PRO A 123 6.61 -7.58 -4.80
C PRO A 123 7.58 -6.41 -4.56
N VAL A 124 7.45 -5.70 -3.43
CA VAL A 124 8.24 -4.48 -3.16
C VAL A 124 9.63 -4.86 -2.69
N SER A 125 10.64 -4.43 -3.43
CA SER A 125 12.05 -4.50 -3.07
C SER A 125 12.43 -3.26 -2.26
N ILE A 126 13.11 -3.46 -1.12
CA ILE A 126 13.56 -2.35 -0.26
C ILE A 126 15.09 -2.32 -0.29
N TYR A 127 15.65 -1.25 -0.85
CA TYR A 127 17.08 -0.99 -0.80
C TYR A 127 17.37 0.14 0.20
N TRP A 128 18.43 0.00 0.98
CA TRP A 128 18.97 1.07 1.82
C TRP A 128 20.30 1.53 1.25
N VAL A 129 20.32 2.77 0.75
CA VAL A 129 21.55 3.47 0.42
C VAL A 129 21.99 4.21 1.67
N SER A 130 23.07 3.73 2.30
CA SER A 130 23.60 4.34 3.52
C SER A 130 24.84 5.16 3.19
N GLY A 131 24.82 6.44 3.54
CA GLY A 131 25.99 7.31 3.54
C GLY A 131 26.79 7.24 4.86
N PRO A 132 27.86 8.06 4.98
CA PRO A 132 28.77 8.09 6.13
C PRO A 132 28.14 8.40 7.49
N SER A 133 26.97 9.04 7.56
CA SER A 133 26.30 9.30 8.85
C SER A 133 25.73 8.05 9.51
N GLY A 134 25.54 6.98 8.73
CA GLY A 134 24.98 5.70 9.17
C GLY A 134 26.01 4.81 9.89
N PRO A 135 25.55 3.82 10.69
CA PRO A 135 26.43 2.94 11.45
C PRO A 135 27.05 1.79 10.63
N LEU A 136 26.63 1.60 9.38
CA LEU A 136 27.19 0.61 8.47
C LEU A 136 28.19 1.27 7.51
N THR A 137 29.13 0.46 6.98
CA THR A 137 29.98 0.90 5.87
C THR A 137 29.11 1.45 4.74
N PRO A 138 29.40 2.66 4.21
CA PRO A 138 28.60 3.24 3.14
C PRO A 138 28.43 2.31 1.94
N GLY A 139 27.24 2.32 1.35
CA GLY A 139 26.92 1.45 0.23
C GLY A 139 25.43 1.24 0.00
N VAL A 140 25.15 0.34 -0.94
CA VAL A 140 23.80 -0.11 -1.29
C VAL A 140 23.54 -1.45 -0.62
N HIS A 141 22.44 -1.54 0.11
CA HIS A 141 22.02 -2.74 0.80
C HIS A 141 20.61 -3.14 0.37
N TYR A 142 20.33 -4.42 0.20
CA TYR A 142 18.97 -4.95 0.04
C TYR A 142 18.47 -5.49 1.38
N TYR A 143 17.29 -5.07 1.81
CA TYR A 143 16.64 -5.68 2.98
C TYR A 143 16.12 -7.06 2.60
N SER A 144 16.58 -8.10 3.30
CA SER A 144 16.12 -9.48 3.15
C SER A 144 15.04 -9.80 4.19
N PRO A 145 13.74 -9.84 3.81
CA PRO A 145 12.66 -10.11 4.76
C PRO A 145 12.78 -11.46 5.49
N PRO A 146 13.16 -12.58 4.82
CA PRO A 146 13.26 -13.88 5.50
C PRO A 146 14.34 -13.95 6.58
N ARG A 147 15.36 -13.07 6.52
CA ARG A 147 16.49 -13.08 7.45
C ARG A 147 16.52 -11.89 8.40
N HIS A 148 15.60 -10.93 8.20
CA HIS A 148 15.63 -9.63 8.87
C HIS A 148 17.06 -9.04 8.89
N ALA A 149 17.65 -8.90 7.70
CA ALA A 149 19.04 -8.52 7.53
C ALA A 149 19.25 -7.66 6.29
N MET A 150 20.29 -6.84 6.29
CA MET A 150 20.75 -6.07 5.14
C MET A 150 21.81 -6.84 4.36
N GLN A 151 21.58 -7.08 3.08
CA GLN A 151 22.56 -7.71 2.18
C GLN A 151 23.31 -6.63 1.40
N ARG A 152 24.63 -6.51 1.59
CA ARG A 152 25.42 -5.49 0.89
C ARG A 152 25.63 -5.85 -0.57
N LEU A 153 25.14 -4.98 -1.45
CA LEU A 153 25.21 -5.11 -2.90
C LEU A 153 26.37 -4.32 -3.50
N LEU A 154 26.63 -3.13 -2.96
CA LEU A 154 27.72 -2.24 -3.33
C LEU A 154 28.36 -1.67 -2.06
N ALA A 155 29.68 -1.50 -2.06
CA ALA A 155 30.42 -0.81 -1.00
C ALA A 155 31.03 0.47 -1.58
N GLY A 156 30.96 1.57 -0.82
CA GLY A 156 31.36 2.91 -1.26
C GLY A 156 30.22 3.90 -1.03
N ASN A 157 30.57 5.16 -0.76
CA ASN A 157 29.57 6.20 -0.58
C ASN A 157 28.96 6.58 -1.94
N VAL A 158 27.67 6.29 -2.12
CA VAL A 158 26.89 6.66 -3.31
C VAL A 158 25.63 7.47 -2.95
N SER A 159 25.60 8.06 -1.76
CA SER A 159 24.45 8.84 -1.29
C SER A 159 24.29 10.15 -2.06
N GLY A 160 25.38 10.71 -2.59
CA GLY A 160 25.38 11.92 -3.41
C GLY A 160 24.65 11.73 -4.75
N GLU A 161 24.79 10.56 -5.37
CA GLU A 161 24.09 10.17 -6.60
C GLU A 161 22.58 10.07 -6.35
N VAL A 162 22.17 9.52 -5.20
CA VAL A 162 20.75 9.47 -4.81
C VAL A 162 20.21 10.86 -4.51
N ALA A 163 20.95 11.68 -3.77
CA ALA A 163 20.55 13.05 -3.50
C ALA A 163 20.39 13.87 -4.80
N ALA A 164 21.31 13.69 -5.77
CA ALA A 164 21.24 14.33 -7.07
C ALA A 164 20.00 13.90 -7.87
N ALA A 165 19.67 12.60 -7.89
CA ALA A 165 18.47 12.07 -8.54
C ALA A 165 17.16 12.62 -7.94
N LEU A 166 17.18 13.05 -6.67
CA LEU A 166 16.05 13.68 -5.99
C LEU A 166 16.05 15.21 -6.09
N GLY A 167 17.16 15.83 -6.51
CA GLY A 167 17.34 17.28 -6.44
C GLY A 167 17.23 17.81 -5.00
N SER A 168 16.54 18.95 -4.82
CA SER A 168 16.39 19.60 -3.50
C SER A 168 15.69 18.72 -2.44
N TYR A 169 14.88 17.74 -2.85
CA TYR A 169 14.18 16.83 -1.94
C TYR A 169 15.13 15.85 -1.23
N GLY A 170 16.32 15.59 -1.80
CA GLY A 170 17.32 14.68 -1.23
C GLY A 170 18.38 15.36 -0.35
N ALA A 171 18.37 16.70 -0.23
CA ALA A 171 19.51 17.45 0.31
C ALA A 171 19.70 17.37 1.84
N ALA A 172 18.71 16.86 2.59
CA ALA A 172 18.70 16.91 4.06
C ALA A 172 19.35 15.69 4.75
N THR A 173 19.79 14.69 3.99
CA THR A 173 20.33 13.44 4.55
C THR A 173 21.20 12.71 3.53
N ASP A 174 22.00 11.75 4.00
CA ASP A 174 22.73 10.78 3.20
C ASP A 174 22.17 9.35 3.35
N GLN A 175 21.00 9.20 3.99
CA GLN A 175 20.33 7.92 4.22
C GLN A 175 19.02 7.84 3.41
N PHE A 176 18.94 6.87 2.50
CA PHE A 176 17.78 6.73 1.62
C PHE A 176 17.26 5.30 1.57
N LEU A 177 15.95 5.12 1.65
CA LEU A 177 15.29 3.88 1.24
C LEU A 177 14.79 4.03 -0.19
N VAL A 178 15.20 3.14 -1.09
CA VAL A 178 14.72 3.10 -2.47
C VAL A 178 13.79 1.90 -2.61
N LEU A 179 12.56 2.15 -3.06
CA LEU A 179 11.52 1.15 -3.25
C LEU A 179 11.42 0.75 -4.73
N GLY A 180 11.76 -0.51 -5.01
CA GLY A 180 11.58 -1.13 -6.32
C GLY A 180 10.38 -2.08 -6.34
N VAL A 181 9.93 -2.47 -7.53
CA VAL A 181 8.93 -3.52 -7.73
C VAL A 181 9.44 -4.49 -8.78
N LYS A 182 9.75 -5.72 -8.37
CA LYS A 182 10.11 -6.78 -9.31
C LYS A 182 8.84 -7.27 -10.01
N TYR A 183 8.63 -6.87 -11.26
CA TYR A 183 7.36 -7.09 -11.95
C TYR A 183 6.95 -8.56 -12.02
N TRP A 184 7.90 -9.44 -12.33
CA TRP A 184 7.63 -10.88 -12.41
C TRP A 184 7.04 -11.47 -11.11
N GLN A 185 7.39 -10.94 -9.92
CA GLN A 185 6.84 -11.41 -8.64
C GLN A 185 5.32 -11.28 -8.54
N ASN A 186 4.72 -10.34 -9.28
CA ASN A 186 3.29 -10.11 -9.30
C ASN A 186 2.66 -10.54 -10.64
N ALA A 187 3.30 -10.21 -11.77
CA ALA A 187 2.81 -10.46 -13.12
C ALA A 187 2.67 -11.96 -13.44
N PHE A 188 3.45 -12.86 -12.82
CA PHE A 188 3.23 -14.31 -13.00
C PHE A 188 1.80 -14.74 -12.63
N LYS A 189 1.15 -14.03 -11.71
CA LYS A 189 -0.24 -14.27 -11.28
C LYS A 189 -1.23 -13.32 -11.94
N TYR A 190 -0.86 -12.05 -12.03
CA TYR A 190 -1.77 -10.96 -12.37
C TYR A 190 -1.52 -10.35 -13.75
N ASN A 191 -0.66 -10.93 -14.59
CA ASN A 191 -0.37 -10.49 -15.95
C ASN A 191 -0.26 -8.95 -16.08
N SER A 192 -0.95 -8.36 -17.06
CA SER A 192 -1.11 -6.93 -17.29
C SER A 192 -1.80 -6.16 -16.16
N PHE A 193 -2.65 -6.79 -15.35
CA PHE A 193 -3.27 -6.15 -14.17
C PHE A 193 -2.25 -5.82 -13.06
N SER A 194 -1.08 -6.45 -13.10
CA SER A 194 -0.06 -6.34 -12.05
C SER A 194 0.36 -4.91 -11.76
N PHE A 195 0.49 -4.02 -12.75
CA PHE A 195 0.94 -2.64 -12.51
C PHE A 195 0.02 -1.87 -11.56
N HIS A 196 -1.30 -2.11 -11.68
CA HIS A 196 -2.30 -1.52 -10.80
C HIS A 196 -2.13 -2.03 -9.37
N ALA A 197 -2.04 -3.35 -9.20
CA ALA A 197 -1.91 -4.00 -7.90
C ALA A 197 -0.58 -3.62 -7.19
N VAL A 198 0.55 -3.65 -7.89
CA VAL A 198 1.85 -3.37 -7.28
C VAL A 198 2.03 -1.89 -6.89
N SER A 199 1.40 -0.97 -7.62
CA SER A 199 1.38 0.44 -7.24
C SER A 199 0.64 0.65 -5.91
N MET A 200 -0.46 -0.09 -5.68
CA MET A 200 -1.13 -0.11 -4.37
C MET A 200 -0.26 -0.75 -3.28
N ASP A 201 0.49 -1.82 -3.59
CA ASP A 201 1.40 -2.45 -2.62
C ASP A 201 2.49 -1.49 -2.12
N VAL A 202 3.01 -0.62 -2.99
CA VAL A 202 3.95 0.45 -2.59
C VAL A 202 3.26 1.44 -1.64
N GLY A 203 2.06 1.89 -1.99
CA GLY A 203 1.25 2.76 -1.14
C GLY A 203 0.96 2.18 0.25
N ALA A 204 0.62 0.89 0.30
CA ALA A 204 0.38 0.18 1.54
C ALA A 204 1.65 0.17 2.42
N LEU A 205 2.82 -0.13 1.84
CA LEU A 205 4.09 -0.12 2.58
C LEU A 205 4.43 1.27 3.12
N LEU A 206 4.33 2.29 2.26
CA LEU A 206 4.60 3.68 2.65
C LEU A 206 3.69 4.10 3.79
N GLN A 207 2.39 3.75 3.75
CA GLN A 207 1.49 4.09 4.85
C GLN A 207 1.78 3.29 6.12
N THR A 208 2.21 2.02 6.03
CA THR A 208 2.68 1.29 7.21
C THR A 208 3.85 2.03 7.86
N TRP A 209 4.81 2.52 7.07
CA TRP A 209 5.94 3.30 7.58
C TRP A 209 5.51 4.63 8.18
N ARG A 210 4.59 5.37 7.54
CA ARG A 210 4.08 6.64 8.06
C ARG A 210 3.38 6.46 9.40
N VAL A 211 2.49 5.47 9.53
CA VAL A 211 1.80 5.16 10.80
C VAL A 211 2.80 4.78 11.87
N TRP A 212 3.78 3.92 11.54
CA TRP A 212 4.83 3.49 12.47
C TRP A 212 5.72 4.64 12.95
N ALA A 213 6.08 5.54 12.03
CA ALA A 213 6.94 6.69 12.27
C ALA A 213 6.22 7.79 13.06
N ARG A 214 4.99 8.16 12.67
CA ARG A 214 4.19 9.20 13.34
C ARG A 214 3.94 8.86 14.80
N ALA A 215 3.63 7.60 15.10
CA ALA A 215 3.46 7.13 16.47
C ALA A 215 4.75 7.23 17.33
N ARG A 216 5.91 7.51 16.73
CA ARG A 216 7.21 7.69 17.39
C ARG A 216 7.77 9.10 17.22
N GLY A 217 6.96 10.05 16.75
CA GLY A 217 7.42 11.41 16.48
C GLY A 217 8.47 11.49 15.38
N LEU A 218 8.50 10.51 14.45
CA LEU A 218 9.35 10.48 13.25
C LEU A 218 8.54 10.85 12.00
N ARG A 219 9.23 11.23 10.94
CA ARG A 219 8.62 11.56 9.64
C ARG A 219 9.11 10.61 8.54
N VAL A 220 8.17 10.16 7.72
CA VAL A 220 8.42 9.44 6.45
C VAL A 220 7.73 10.23 5.34
N ALA A 221 8.53 10.74 4.39
CA ALA A 221 8.06 11.56 3.28
C ALA A 221 8.72 11.04 1.98
N PRO A 222 7.98 10.27 1.16
CA PRO A 222 8.53 9.68 -0.06
C PRO A 222 8.60 10.69 -1.21
N ALA A 223 9.70 10.71 -1.95
CA ALA A 223 9.74 11.23 -3.31
C ALA A 223 9.16 10.20 -4.28
N LEU A 224 8.15 10.60 -5.05
CA LEU A 224 7.59 9.80 -6.14
C LEU A 224 8.12 10.28 -7.50
N TRP A 225 8.59 11.52 -7.63
CA TRP A 225 9.30 12.04 -8.80
C TRP A 225 10.80 12.20 -8.51
N PHE A 226 11.61 11.49 -9.28
CA PHE A 226 13.07 11.43 -9.18
C PHE A 226 13.62 10.83 -10.48
N ASP A 227 14.92 10.98 -10.72
CA ASP A 227 15.59 10.35 -11.86
C ASP A 227 15.65 8.82 -11.71
N GLU A 228 14.60 8.15 -12.20
CA GLU A 228 14.43 6.69 -12.11
C GLU A 228 15.50 5.95 -12.91
N ALA A 229 15.90 6.47 -14.07
CA ALA A 229 16.90 5.85 -14.95
C ALA A 229 18.29 5.86 -14.29
N GLU A 230 18.69 6.98 -13.69
CA GLU A 230 19.95 7.11 -12.97
C GLU A 230 20.02 6.15 -11.78
N LEU A 231 18.95 6.07 -10.98
CA LEU A 231 18.88 5.15 -9.85
C LEU A 231 18.82 3.68 -10.27
N ALA A 232 18.10 3.35 -11.35
CA ALA A 232 18.08 1.99 -11.89
C ALA A 232 19.48 1.55 -12.33
N ARG A 233 20.25 2.44 -12.98
CA ARG A 233 21.65 2.20 -13.36
C ARG A 233 22.54 2.01 -12.13
N LEU A 234 22.41 2.84 -11.10
CA LEU A 234 23.14 2.67 -9.83
C LEU A 234 22.83 1.32 -9.17
N LEU A 235 21.57 0.90 -9.17
CA LEU A 235 21.12 -0.38 -8.60
C LEU A 235 21.38 -1.59 -9.52
N GLY A 236 21.90 -1.36 -10.74
CA GLY A 236 22.19 -2.42 -11.70
C GLY A 236 20.93 -3.18 -12.16
N LEU A 237 19.79 -2.50 -12.21
CA LEU A 237 18.49 -3.06 -12.57
C LEU A 237 18.22 -2.90 -14.07
N GLY A 238 17.63 -3.93 -14.69
CA GLY A 238 17.08 -3.79 -16.04
C GLY A 238 15.76 -3.01 -15.99
N GLU A 239 15.59 -2.05 -16.90
CA GLU A 239 14.43 -1.14 -16.94
C GLU A 239 13.10 -1.90 -16.92
N ASP A 240 12.95 -2.93 -17.77
CA ASP A 240 11.72 -3.72 -17.84
C ASP A 240 11.60 -4.82 -16.75
N GLU A 241 12.67 -5.10 -15.97
CA GLU A 241 12.66 -6.15 -14.95
C GLU A 241 12.12 -5.65 -13.59
N GLU A 242 12.52 -4.43 -13.21
CA GLU A 242 12.16 -3.81 -11.92
C GLU A 242 12.09 -2.29 -12.03
N GLY A 243 10.89 -1.74 -11.86
CA GLY A 243 10.68 -0.29 -11.79
C GLY A 243 10.89 0.26 -10.38
N LEU A 244 11.30 1.53 -10.27
CA LEU A 244 11.50 2.22 -8.99
C LEU A 244 10.35 3.18 -8.73
N PHE A 245 9.64 2.98 -7.62
CA PHE A 245 8.38 3.66 -7.35
C PHE A 245 8.47 4.81 -6.33
N ALA A 246 9.42 4.74 -5.41
CA ALA A 246 9.61 5.77 -4.40
C ALA A 246 11.04 5.80 -3.86
N VAL A 247 11.50 6.98 -3.45
CA VAL A 247 12.69 7.13 -2.60
C VAL A 247 12.30 7.85 -1.32
N VAL A 248 12.70 7.33 -0.17
CA VAL A 248 12.41 7.90 1.14
C VAL A 248 13.72 8.39 1.76
N PRO A 249 13.97 9.72 1.77
CA PRO A 249 15.02 10.30 2.59
C PRO A 249 14.69 10.08 4.07
N LEU A 250 15.66 9.60 4.85
CA LEU A 250 15.53 9.44 6.30
C LEU A 250 16.38 10.48 7.01
N LEU A 251 15.76 11.38 7.78
CA LEU A 251 16.52 12.23 8.70
C LEU A 251 17.20 11.31 9.73
N TRP A 252 18.53 11.32 9.76
CA TRP A 252 19.31 10.35 10.52
C TRP A 252 19.96 10.97 11.76
N ASP A 253 20.07 10.18 12.81
CA ASP A 253 20.82 10.51 14.02
C ASP A 253 22.28 10.06 13.83
N GLY A 254 23.10 11.01 13.44
CA GLY A 254 24.51 10.82 13.09
C GLY A 254 25.20 12.18 12.95
N THR A 255 26.53 12.17 12.84
CA THR A 255 27.29 13.39 12.56
C THR A 255 26.78 14.01 11.27
N GLU A 256 26.57 15.33 11.24
CA GLU A 256 26.31 16.07 10.00
C GLU A 256 27.50 15.85 9.06
N ALA A 257 27.40 14.83 8.22
CA ALA A 257 28.33 14.62 7.14
C ALA A 257 27.97 15.62 6.06
N GLU A 258 28.93 16.44 5.63
CA GLU A 258 28.77 17.17 4.38
C GLU A 258 28.45 16.13 3.29
N ILE A 259 27.27 16.27 2.67
CA ILE A 259 26.92 15.49 1.47
C ILE A 259 27.88 15.97 0.38
N THR A 260 29.05 15.36 0.33
CA THR A 260 30.04 15.66 -0.69
C THR A 260 29.50 15.16 -2.01
N SER A 261 29.37 16.07 -2.98
CA SER A 261 28.96 15.76 -4.36
C SER A 261 30.01 14.94 -5.13
N ALA A 262 31.16 14.65 -4.50
CA ALA A 262 32.18 13.75 -5.01
C ALA A 262 31.71 12.28 -4.87
N GLY A 263 30.60 11.96 -5.53
CA GLY A 263 30.23 10.59 -5.84
C GLY A 263 31.32 9.91 -6.67
N ALA A 264 31.23 8.60 -6.82
CA ALA A 264 32.09 7.85 -7.71
C ALA A 264 31.34 7.65 -9.04
N PRO A 265 31.40 8.60 -10.00
CA PRO A 265 30.64 8.49 -11.24
C PRO A 265 30.91 7.15 -11.93
N GLY A 266 29.83 6.43 -12.24
CA GLY A 266 29.89 5.08 -12.82
C GLY A 266 29.86 3.94 -11.80
N ALA A 267 29.78 4.20 -10.49
CA ALA A 267 29.49 3.18 -9.50
C ALA A 267 28.11 2.55 -9.77
N ALA A 268 28.06 1.22 -9.75
CA ALA A 268 26.85 0.46 -9.96
C ALA A 268 26.92 -0.88 -9.24
N VAL A 269 25.78 -1.34 -8.73
CA VAL A 269 25.63 -2.69 -8.20
C VAL A 269 25.87 -3.70 -9.33
N ARG A 270 26.85 -4.59 -9.14
CA ARG A 270 27.14 -5.69 -10.09
C ARG A 270 26.56 -7.03 -9.65
N ARG A 271 26.06 -7.12 -8.42
CA ARG A 271 25.42 -8.33 -7.90
C ARG A 271 24.03 -8.46 -8.51
N ARG A 272 23.72 -9.63 -9.05
CA ARG A 272 22.42 -9.91 -9.67
C ARG A 272 21.55 -10.76 -8.76
N ASP A 273 20.26 -10.46 -8.78
CA ASP A 273 19.24 -11.32 -8.19
C ASP A 273 19.17 -12.65 -8.97
N GLN A 274 18.99 -13.76 -8.26
CA GLN A 274 18.77 -15.07 -8.83
C GLN A 274 17.31 -15.49 -8.71
N GLU A 275 16.58 -15.36 -9.81
CA GLU A 275 15.22 -15.88 -9.94
C GLU A 275 15.20 -17.43 -9.86
N ARG A 276 14.11 -17.98 -9.31
CA ARG A 276 13.84 -19.43 -9.24
C ARG A 276 13.06 -19.92 -10.46
N SER A 277 12.19 -19.08 -11.01
CA SER A 277 11.37 -19.39 -12.18
C SER A 277 12.26 -19.77 -13.36
N ARG A 278 11.94 -20.86 -14.05
CA ARG A 278 12.65 -21.29 -15.26
C ARG A 278 12.27 -20.41 -16.44
N THR A 279 11.02 -19.96 -16.49
CA THR A 279 10.49 -19.06 -17.50
C THR A 279 10.05 -17.77 -16.84
N VAL A 280 10.54 -16.64 -17.36
CA VAL A 280 10.05 -15.30 -17.02
C VAL A 280 9.27 -14.81 -18.24
N LEU A 281 8.03 -14.41 -18.03
CA LEU A 281 7.18 -13.90 -19.10
C LEU A 281 7.06 -12.38 -18.99
N ASP A 282 7.06 -11.74 -20.15
CA ASP A 282 6.80 -10.32 -20.30
C ASP A 282 5.39 -10.09 -20.83
N PHE A 283 4.78 -8.99 -20.39
CA PHE A 283 3.45 -8.58 -20.82
C PHE A 283 3.53 -7.19 -21.44
N GLU A 284 3.12 -7.05 -22.69
CA GLU A 284 3.27 -5.80 -23.43
C GLU A 284 2.57 -4.62 -22.74
N THR A 285 1.33 -4.82 -22.29
CA THR A 285 0.56 -3.80 -21.55
C THR A 285 1.30 -3.32 -20.31
N LEU A 286 1.93 -4.24 -19.56
CA LEU A 286 2.71 -3.94 -18.36
C LEU A 286 3.97 -3.13 -18.70
N ARG A 287 4.72 -3.53 -19.73
CA ARG A 287 5.91 -2.79 -20.18
C ARG A 287 5.54 -1.38 -20.64
N ARG A 288 4.49 -1.23 -21.43
CA ARG A 288 4.02 0.08 -21.92
C ARG A 288 3.64 1.02 -20.79
N ILE A 289 2.89 0.54 -19.78
CA ILE A 289 2.49 1.41 -18.65
C ILE A 289 3.69 1.74 -17.76
N HIS A 290 4.59 0.78 -17.54
CA HIS A 290 5.84 1.03 -16.83
C HIS A 290 6.63 2.16 -17.50
N ARG A 291 6.94 2.03 -18.80
CA ARG A 291 7.72 3.01 -19.56
C ARG A 291 7.05 4.38 -19.60
N ALA A 292 5.75 4.44 -19.88
CA ALA A 292 4.98 5.68 -19.88
C ALA A 292 5.07 6.43 -18.54
N THR A 293 5.04 5.70 -17.42
CA THR A 293 5.18 6.32 -16.09
C THR A 293 6.63 6.67 -15.70
N ALA A 294 7.62 6.10 -16.39
CA ALA A 294 9.04 6.35 -16.17
C ALA A 294 9.57 7.52 -17.03
N GLU A 295 9.01 7.75 -18.22
CA GLU A 295 9.43 8.83 -19.14
C GLU A 295 9.40 10.23 -18.50
N SER A 296 8.38 10.52 -17.69
CA SER A 296 8.23 11.79 -16.96
C SER A 296 8.64 11.71 -15.48
N ALA A 297 9.56 10.81 -15.12
CA ALA A 297 9.96 10.63 -13.72
C ALA A 297 10.63 11.86 -13.09
N THR A 298 11.30 12.69 -13.90
CA THR A 298 11.96 13.92 -13.46
C THR A 298 11.04 15.15 -13.44
N ASP A 299 9.83 15.04 -14.01
CA ASP A 299 8.89 16.15 -14.16
C ASP A 299 8.11 16.38 -12.86
N ARG A 300 8.82 16.78 -11.80
CA ARG A 300 8.22 16.96 -10.47
C ARG A 300 7.10 17.99 -10.52
N PRO A 301 5.88 17.65 -10.05
CA PRO A 301 4.76 18.57 -10.09
C PRO A 301 4.97 19.75 -9.13
N GLY A 302 4.40 20.90 -9.49
CA GLY A 302 4.33 22.06 -8.59
C GLY A 302 3.40 21.79 -7.40
N PRO A 303 3.51 22.58 -6.32
CA PRO A 303 2.79 22.32 -5.06
C PRO A 303 1.26 22.35 -5.17
N GLU A 304 0.73 23.06 -6.17
CA GLU A 304 -0.71 23.22 -6.40
C GLU A 304 -1.24 22.31 -7.52
N ALA A 305 -0.40 21.46 -8.13
CA ALA A 305 -0.75 20.71 -9.32
C ALA A 305 -1.97 19.79 -9.11
N LEU A 306 -2.13 19.21 -7.92
CA LEU A 306 -3.23 18.30 -7.59
C LEU A 306 -4.51 19.00 -7.09
N ARG A 307 -4.56 20.34 -7.05
CA ARG A 307 -5.80 21.03 -6.66
C ARG A 307 -6.97 20.72 -7.60
N PRO A 308 -6.82 20.75 -8.93
CA PRO A 308 -7.93 20.50 -9.86
C PRO A 308 -8.49 19.08 -9.81
N SER A 309 -7.71 18.11 -9.31
CA SER A 309 -8.11 16.70 -9.17
C SER A 309 -8.84 16.39 -7.88
N ALA A 310 -8.99 17.35 -6.96
CA ALA A 310 -9.79 17.17 -5.76
C ALA A 310 -11.25 16.79 -6.11
N PRO A 311 -11.90 15.93 -5.30
CA PRO A 311 -13.31 15.63 -5.46
C PRO A 311 -14.14 16.88 -5.19
N ALA A 312 -15.18 17.12 -6.02
CA ALA A 312 -16.12 18.21 -5.81
C ALA A 312 -16.89 17.97 -4.50
N PRO A 313 -17.21 18.99 -3.67
CA PRO A 313 -17.95 18.81 -2.42
C PRO A 313 -19.20 17.94 -2.61
N PRO A 314 -19.59 17.10 -1.62
CA PRO A 314 -20.80 16.33 -1.74
C PRO A 314 -22.00 17.28 -1.88
N ALA A 315 -23.02 16.85 -2.64
CA ALA A 315 -24.26 17.61 -2.69
C ALA A 315 -24.81 17.77 -1.26
N THR A 316 -25.30 18.97 -0.93
CA THR A 316 -25.85 19.26 0.39
C THR A 316 -27.03 18.32 0.66
N ALA A 317 -26.83 17.36 1.54
CA ALA A 317 -27.89 16.44 1.92
C ALA A 317 -28.88 17.16 2.84
N THR A 318 -30.17 16.93 2.62
CA THR A 318 -31.19 17.21 3.62
C THR A 318 -31.06 16.15 4.72
N ASP A 319 -30.55 16.55 5.89
CA ASP A 319 -30.39 15.73 7.11
C ASP A 319 -29.23 14.70 7.07
N PRO A 320 -27.96 15.14 7.12
CA PRO A 320 -26.81 14.24 7.20
C PRO A 320 -26.74 13.52 8.58
N PHE A 321 -26.36 12.25 8.58
CA PHE A 321 -26.18 11.48 9.81
C PHE A 321 -24.84 11.83 10.48
N ALA A 322 -24.88 12.42 11.67
CA ALA A 322 -23.68 12.72 12.45
C ALA A 322 -23.07 11.44 13.04
N LEU A 323 -21.78 11.21 12.77
CA LEU A 323 -21.07 10.07 13.33
C LEU A 323 -20.59 10.37 14.76
N PRO A 324 -20.55 9.35 15.64
CA PRO A 324 -19.92 9.50 16.95
C PRO A 324 -18.40 9.77 16.81
N PRO A 325 -17.75 10.38 17.82
CA PRO A 325 -16.32 10.69 17.74
C PRO A 325 -15.45 9.48 17.39
N ALA A 326 -14.46 9.71 16.51
CA ALA A 326 -13.46 8.70 16.17
C ALA A 326 -12.50 8.47 17.35
N GLU A 327 -12.50 7.25 17.87
CA GLU A 327 -11.65 6.82 18.98
C GLU A 327 -11.15 5.39 18.76
N PHE A 328 -9.86 5.16 19.02
CA PHE A 328 -9.25 3.83 19.08
C PHE A 328 -9.04 3.43 20.54
N PRO A 329 -9.14 2.13 20.88
CA PRO A 329 -8.62 1.63 22.15
C PRO A 329 -7.10 1.83 22.23
N ASP A 330 -6.56 1.77 23.45
CA ASP A 330 -5.12 1.89 23.70
C ASP A 330 -4.36 0.66 23.17
N VAL A 331 -3.98 0.73 21.90
CA VAL A 331 -3.32 -0.34 21.15
C VAL A 331 -2.09 0.23 20.46
N SER A 332 -0.93 -0.38 20.69
CA SER A 332 0.29 0.00 19.98
C SER A 332 0.18 -0.30 18.48
N VAL A 333 0.80 0.52 17.64
CA VAL A 333 0.88 0.27 16.19
C VAL A 333 1.39 -1.13 15.89
N ARG A 334 2.39 -1.58 16.65
CA ARG A 334 2.98 -2.90 16.44
C ARG A 334 2.01 -4.03 16.72
N THR A 335 1.24 -3.91 17.81
CA THR A 335 0.19 -4.88 18.14
C THR A 335 -0.82 -4.98 17.00
N ALA A 336 -1.31 -3.84 16.50
CA ALA A 336 -2.25 -3.80 15.38
C ALA A 336 -1.65 -4.39 14.10
N LEU A 337 -0.41 -4.03 13.73
CA LEU A 337 0.25 -4.57 12.53
C LEU A 337 0.47 -6.09 12.60
N ARG A 338 0.75 -6.64 13.79
CA ARG A 338 0.94 -8.08 14.00
C ARG A 338 -0.38 -8.86 14.04
N SER A 339 -1.46 -8.28 14.57
CA SER A 339 -2.78 -8.93 14.62
C SER A 339 -3.57 -8.81 13.32
N ARG A 340 -3.23 -7.81 12.48
CA ARG A 340 -3.86 -7.54 11.19
C ARG A 340 -3.83 -8.76 10.27
N ARG A 341 -4.99 -9.11 9.76
CA ARG A 341 -5.19 -10.20 8.77
C ARG A 341 -6.31 -9.85 7.80
N SER A 342 -6.38 -10.62 6.73
CA SER A 342 -7.53 -10.60 5.81
C SER A 342 -8.50 -11.70 6.24
N SER A 343 -9.76 -11.36 6.46
CA SER A 343 -10.74 -12.25 7.10
C SER A 343 -11.23 -13.39 6.22
N PHE A 344 -11.32 -13.20 4.89
CA PHE A 344 -11.73 -14.20 3.90
C PHE A 344 -12.91 -15.11 4.33
N GLY A 345 -14.13 -14.62 4.11
CA GLY A 345 -15.35 -15.42 4.29
C GLY A 345 -15.76 -15.66 5.74
N ARG A 346 -15.15 -14.97 6.70
CA ARG A 346 -15.39 -15.14 8.14
C ARG A 346 -16.38 -14.16 8.76
N PHE A 347 -16.94 -13.22 7.99
CA PHE A 347 -17.84 -12.22 8.55
C PHE A 347 -19.13 -12.84 9.12
N ASP A 348 -19.65 -12.20 10.16
CA ASP A 348 -20.87 -12.58 10.87
C ASP A 348 -21.79 -11.37 11.04
N ALA A 349 -22.91 -11.37 10.31
CA ALA A 349 -23.90 -10.29 10.41
C ALA A 349 -24.67 -10.26 11.74
N THR A 350 -24.64 -11.35 12.52
CA THR A 350 -25.39 -11.42 13.79
C THR A 350 -24.78 -10.54 14.87
N VAL A 351 -23.52 -10.14 14.71
CA VAL A 351 -22.82 -9.18 15.57
C VAL A 351 -22.55 -7.93 14.74
N PRO A 352 -23.40 -6.88 14.83
CA PRO A 352 -23.23 -5.68 14.03
C PRO A 352 -21.96 -4.93 14.40
N VAL A 353 -21.42 -4.18 13.44
CA VAL A 353 -20.36 -3.19 13.70
C VAL A 353 -20.99 -2.01 14.43
N THR A 354 -20.31 -1.43 15.42
CA THR A 354 -20.86 -0.25 16.10
C THR A 354 -20.68 1.02 15.26
N ALA A 355 -21.53 2.03 15.44
CA ALA A 355 -21.37 3.32 14.78
C ALA A 355 -19.98 3.94 15.05
N THR A 356 -19.44 3.82 16.27
CA THR A 356 -18.08 4.28 16.62
C THR A 356 -17.01 3.53 15.84
N GLN A 357 -17.13 2.20 15.70
CA GLN A 357 -16.19 1.40 14.91
C GLN A 357 -16.16 1.83 13.43
N LEU A 358 -17.33 2.07 12.84
CA LEU A 358 -17.43 2.60 11.48
C LEU A 358 -16.82 4.00 11.39
N ALA A 359 -17.20 4.90 12.30
CA ALA A 359 -16.74 6.29 12.36
C ALA A 359 -15.22 6.40 12.48
N THR A 360 -14.62 5.68 13.44
CA THR A 360 -13.17 5.62 13.63
C THR A 360 -12.46 5.10 12.39
N THR A 361 -13.00 4.05 11.74
CA THR A 361 -12.40 3.49 10.53
C THR A 361 -12.45 4.48 9.36
N LEU A 362 -13.58 5.15 9.15
CA LEU A 362 -13.74 6.17 8.11
C LEU A 362 -12.82 7.37 8.35
N ALA A 363 -12.72 7.87 9.58
CA ALA A 363 -11.82 8.97 9.95
C ALA A 363 -10.35 8.62 9.67
N ALA A 364 -9.89 7.44 10.09
CA ALA A 364 -8.52 6.97 9.83
C ALA A 364 -8.23 6.83 8.33
N CYS A 365 -9.18 6.31 7.55
CA CYS A 365 -9.05 6.17 6.10
C CYS A 365 -9.01 7.55 5.41
N ALA A 366 -9.93 8.46 5.74
CA ALA A 366 -10.00 9.77 5.10
C ALA A 366 -8.82 10.67 5.47
N GLY A 367 -8.27 10.51 6.68
CA GLY A 367 -7.05 11.15 7.15
C GLY A 367 -5.78 10.72 6.41
N THR A 368 -5.84 9.66 5.61
CA THR A 368 -4.64 9.11 4.95
C THR A 368 -4.12 10.03 3.86
N ARG A 369 -2.79 10.17 3.82
CA ARG A 369 -1.99 10.88 2.81
C ARG A 369 -0.73 10.06 2.54
N LEU A 370 -0.08 10.27 1.41
CA LEU A 370 1.28 9.77 1.19
C LEU A 370 2.32 10.75 1.76
N GLY A 371 1.99 12.04 1.83
CA GLY A 371 2.91 13.07 2.30
C GLY A 371 4.17 13.15 1.44
N SER A 372 3.97 12.92 0.14
CA SER A 372 5.03 12.86 -0.87
C SER A 372 5.47 14.24 -1.36
N ASP A 373 6.46 14.29 -2.24
CA ASP A 373 6.85 15.50 -2.96
C ASP A 373 5.72 16.11 -3.82
N ALA A 374 4.71 15.33 -4.20
CA ALA A 374 3.51 15.81 -4.89
C ALA A 374 2.35 16.21 -3.95
N GLU A 375 2.46 15.94 -2.65
CA GLU A 375 1.44 16.29 -1.64
C GLU A 375 2.03 17.18 -0.52
N PRO A 376 2.51 18.40 -0.83
CA PRO A 376 2.95 19.34 0.20
C PRO A 376 1.80 19.75 1.14
N ALA A 377 2.16 20.36 2.26
CA ALA A 377 1.19 20.85 3.23
C ALA A 377 0.16 21.79 2.57
N GLY A 378 -1.12 21.58 2.84
CA GLY A 378 -2.23 22.33 2.22
C GLY A 378 -2.82 21.67 0.96
N THR A 379 -2.23 20.59 0.45
CA THR A 379 -2.81 19.82 -0.66
C THR A 379 -4.18 19.24 -0.24
N PRO A 380 -5.25 19.43 -1.04
CA PRO A 380 -6.56 18.91 -0.72
C PRO A 380 -6.60 17.37 -0.74
N ARG A 381 -7.58 16.79 -0.04
CA ARG A 381 -7.89 15.35 -0.10
C ARG A 381 -8.12 14.96 -1.57
N GLN A 382 -7.39 13.96 -2.06
CA GLN A 382 -7.58 13.44 -3.41
C GLN A 382 -8.64 12.33 -3.48
N ALA A 383 -8.87 11.64 -2.37
CA ALA A 383 -9.83 10.55 -2.29
C ALA A 383 -11.09 10.94 -1.52
N ARG A 384 -12.23 10.48 -2.02
CA ARG A 384 -13.51 10.44 -1.29
C ARG A 384 -13.81 9.01 -0.86
N LEU A 385 -14.41 8.86 0.31
CA LEU A 385 -14.86 7.57 0.81
C LEU A 385 -16.38 7.48 0.73
N TYR A 386 -16.84 6.38 0.14
CA TYR A 386 -18.22 5.94 0.24
C TYR A 386 -18.30 4.74 1.17
N ALA A 387 -19.43 4.57 1.86
CA ALA A 387 -19.70 3.44 2.74
C ALA A 387 -21.06 2.83 2.39
N PHE A 388 -21.05 1.58 1.94
CA PHE A 388 -22.24 0.74 1.90
C PHE A 388 -22.44 0.13 3.28
N VAL A 389 -23.45 0.59 4.00
CA VAL A 389 -23.79 0.15 5.36
C VAL A 389 -24.79 -1.01 5.26
N ASN A 390 -24.41 -2.17 5.80
CA ASN A 390 -25.28 -3.35 5.90
C ASN A 390 -25.77 -3.56 7.34
N HIS A 391 -24.83 -3.87 8.24
CA HIS A 391 -25.10 -4.29 9.63
C HIS A 391 -24.29 -3.42 10.60
N VAL A 392 -24.68 -2.15 10.70
CA VAL A 392 -24.08 -1.18 11.62
C VAL A 392 -25.14 -0.70 12.60
N ASP A 393 -24.87 -0.83 13.90
CA ASP A 393 -25.82 -0.44 14.93
C ASP A 393 -26.09 1.07 14.89
N GLY A 394 -27.37 1.44 14.93
CA GLY A 394 -27.83 2.83 14.88
C GLY A 394 -27.70 3.54 13.52
N VAL A 395 -27.21 2.87 12.46
CA VAL A 395 -27.10 3.45 11.11
C VAL A 395 -27.99 2.67 10.14
N THR A 396 -28.94 3.35 9.52
CA THR A 396 -29.84 2.73 8.53
C THR A 396 -29.04 2.14 7.36
N PRO A 397 -29.39 0.94 6.85
CA PRO A 397 -28.73 0.39 5.67
C PRO A 397 -28.91 1.27 4.43
N GLY A 398 -27.82 1.46 3.69
CA GLY A 398 -27.75 2.35 2.52
C GLY A 398 -26.33 2.56 2.03
N ALA A 399 -26.18 3.27 0.91
CA ALA A 399 -24.91 3.80 0.44
C ALA A 399 -24.77 5.26 0.86
N TYR A 400 -23.63 5.61 1.45
CA TYR A 400 -23.37 6.94 2.00
C TYR A 400 -22.05 7.51 1.48
N ALA A 401 -22.01 8.80 1.19
CA ALA A 401 -20.77 9.56 1.07
C ALA A 401 -20.34 10.04 2.46
N TYR A 402 -19.07 9.84 2.81
CA TYR A 402 -18.50 10.34 4.06
C TYR A 402 -17.90 11.73 3.85
N GLU A 403 -18.32 12.70 4.66
CA GLU A 403 -17.76 14.05 4.74
C GLU A 403 -16.82 14.15 5.96
N PRO A 404 -15.49 14.15 5.76
CA PRO A 404 -14.53 14.11 6.86
C PRO A 404 -14.55 15.35 7.75
N ASP A 405 -14.82 16.53 7.19
CA ASP A 405 -14.65 17.79 7.91
C ASP A 405 -15.81 18.05 8.89
N THR A 406 -17.03 17.62 8.55
CA THR A 406 -18.20 17.64 9.46
C THR A 406 -18.43 16.32 10.19
N HIS A 407 -17.64 15.28 9.87
CA HIS A 407 -17.76 13.93 10.41
C HIS A 407 -19.19 13.35 10.25
N THR A 408 -19.71 13.40 9.02
CA THR A 408 -21.10 13.02 8.70
C THR A 408 -21.19 12.03 7.54
N LEU A 409 -22.27 11.24 7.52
CA LEU A 409 -22.68 10.40 6.40
C LEU A 409 -23.85 11.06 5.64
N HIS A 410 -23.68 11.19 4.33
CA HIS A 410 -24.66 11.75 3.40
C HIS A 410 -25.25 10.61 2.59
N LEU A 411 -26.56 10.37 2.70
CA LEU A 411 -27.22 9.28 1.97
C LEU A 411 -27.14 9.52 0.46
N VAL A 412 -26.64 8.52 -0.27
CA VAL A 412 -26.52 8.51 -1.73
C VAL A 412 -27.58 7.62 -2.34
N ALA A 413 -27.68 6.37 -1.86
CA ALA A 413 -28.68 5.41 -2.30
C ALA A 413 -29.34 4.73 -1.07
N PRO A 414 -30.67 4.81 -0.92
CA PRO A 414 -31.37 4.14 0.17
C PRO A 414 -31.50 2.64 -0.06
N GLY A 415 -31.62 1.88 1.04
CA GLY A 415 -31.95 0.46 0.99
C GLY A 415 -30.76 -0.45 1.29
N ALA A 416 -31.05 -1.72 1.62
CA ALA A 416 -30.02 -2.68 2.01
C ALA A 416 -29.09 -3.03 0.83
N PRO A 417 -27.77 -2.73 0.92
CA PRO A 417 -26.88 -2.86 -0.24
C PRO A 417 -26.35 -4.29 -0.45
N GLY A 418 -26.59 -5.23 0.48
CA GLY A 418 -26.04 -6.59 0.45
C GLY A 418 -26.16 -7.31 -0.89
N SER A 419 -27.35 -7.32 -1.50
CA SER A 419 -27.56 -7.99 -2.79
C SER A 419 -26.83 -7.31 -3.94
N PHE A 420 -26.74 -5.98 -3.95
CA PHE A 420 -25.94 -5.24 -4.91
C PHE A 420 -24.45 -5.59 -4.77
N LEU A 421 -23.94 -5.54 -3.54
CA LEU A 421 -22.55 -5.84 -3.22
C LEU A 421 -22.17 -7.26 -3.66
N GLN A 422 -22.99 -8.26 -3.28
CA GLN A 422 -22.68 -9.66 -3.55
C GLN A 422 -22.74 -10.02 -5.04
N ARG A 423 -23.68 -9.47 -5.80
CA ARG A 423 -23.80 -9.73 -7.25
C ARG A 423 -22.69 -9.10 -8.07
N ASN A 424 -22.12 -7.99 -7.60
CA ASN A 424 -21.04 -7.28 -8.28
C ASN A 424 -19.64 -7.68 -7.77
N TYR A 425 -19.54 -8.76 -6.98
CA TYR A 425 -18.27 -9.31 -6.51
C TYR A 425 -17.92 -10.61 -7.23
N PHE A 426 -16.73 -10.69 -7.83
CA PHE A 426 -16.38 -11.77 -8.76
C PHE A 426 -15.68 -12.97 -8.13
N LEU A 427 -15.33 -12.90 -6.85
CA LEU A 427 -14.59 -13.96 -6.17
C LEU A 427 -15.49 -14.67 -5.13
N SER A 428 -15.19 -15.94 -4.86
CA SER A 428 -15.94 -16.76 -3.90
C SER A 428 -15.35 -16.76 -2.48
N ASN A 429 -14.44 -15.84 -2.18
CA ASN A 429 -13.67 -15.79 -0.93
C ASN A 429 -14.27 -14.85 0.12
N TYR A 430 -15.36 -14.13 -0.18
CA TYR A 430 -16.11 -13.30 0.76
C TYR A 430 -17.62 -13.43 0.52
N ASN A 431 -18.39 -13.37 1.61
CA ASN A 431 -19.83 -13.11 1.57
C ASN A 431 -20.05 -11.65 1.99
N LEU A 432 -20.39 -10.79 1.04
CA LEU A 432 -20.52 -9.35 1.25
C LEU A 432 -21.83 -8.99 1.97
N GLU A 433 -22.86 -9.83 1.89
CA GLU A 433 -24.10 -9.65 2.66
C GLU A 433 -23.88 -9.83 4.16
N GLN A 434 -22.78 -10.48 4.56
CA GLN A 434 -22.41 -10.67 5.97
C GLN A 434 -21.47 -9.58 6.51
N ALA A 435 -20.88 -8.76 5.63
CA ALA A 435 -20.02 -7.65 6.08
C ALA A 435 -20.86 -6.58 6.76
N GLY A 436 -20.35 -5.97 7.83
CA GLY A 436 -21.01 -4.85 8.50
C GLY A 436 -21.08 -3.61 7.61
N ALA A 437 -19.97 -3.29 6.94
CA ALA A 437 -19.94 -2.24 5.92
C ALA A 437 -18.90 -2.55 4.83
N VAL A 438 -19.08 -1.95 3.65
CA VAL A 438 -18.09 -1.96 2.56
C VAL A 438 -17.71 -0.51 2.23
N ILE A 439 -16.46 -0.15 2.52
CA ILE A 439 -15.89 1.17 2.26
C ILE A 439 -15.23 1.18 0.88
N VAL A 440 -15.47 2.24 0.11
CA VAL A 440 -15.02 2.38 -1.27
C VAL A 440 -14.27 3.71 -1.43
N PRO A 441 -12.93 3.70 -1.50
CA PRO A 441 -12.18 4.87 -1.91
C PRO A 441 -12.37 5.13 -3.41
N THR A 442 -12.62 6.39 -3.72
CA THR A 442 -12.82 6.90 -5.08
C THR A 442 -11.88 8.08 -5.32
N LEU A 443 -11.34 8.18 -6.54
CA LEU A 443 -10.46 9.28 -6.96
C LEU A 443 -10.80 9.71 -8.38
N ARG A 444 -10.58 10.99 -8.69
CA ARG A 444 -10.70 11.52 -10.05
C ARG A 444 -9.45 11.20 -10.87
N THR A 445 -9.29 9.92 -11.22
CA THR A 445 -8.05 9.36 -11.80
C THR A 445 -7.62 10.12 -13.05
N THR A 446 -8.53 10.39 -13.98
CA THR A 446 -8.22 11.14 -15.21
C THR A 446 -7.76 12.56 -14.91
N ALA A 447 -8.39 13.25 -13.95
CA ALA A 447 -7.98 14.59 -13.52
C ALA A 447 -6.58 14.60 -12.88
N VAL A 448 -6.20 13.55 -12.15
CA VAL A 448 -4.82 13.41 -11.64
C VAL A 448 -3.84 13.22 -12.80
N LEU A 449 -4.15 12.36 -13.77
CA LEU A 449 -3.30 12.15 -14.96
C LEU A 449 -3.17 13.42 -15.80
N ASP A 450 -4.24 14.20 -15.95
CA ASP A 450 -4.21 15.47 -16.66
C ASP A 450 -3.35 16.52 -15.93
N ALA A 451 -3.30 16.45 -14.60
CA ALA A 451 -2.55 17.38 -13.76
C ALA A 451 -1.04 17.08 -13.67
N VAL A 452 -0.66 15.80 -13.57
CA VAL A 452 0.74 15.40 -13.27
C VAL A 452 1.30 14.34 -14.23
N GLY A 453 0.63 14.10 -15.34
CA GLY A 453 1.05 13.16 -16.38
C GLY A 453 0.85 11.68 -16.02
N ASP A 454 1.38 10.79 -16.88
CA ASP A 454 1.18 9.33 -16.77
C ASP A 454 1.71 8.76 -15.44
N ARG A 455 2.76 9.36 -14.87
CA ARG A 455 3.29 8.98 -13.55
C ARG A 455 2.28 9.18 -12.42
N GLY A 456 1.30 10.07 -12.60
CA GLY A 456 0.14 10.24 -11.71
C GLY A 456 -0.62 8.94 -11.46
N TYR A 457 -0.55 7.96 -12.36
CA TYR A 457 -1.16 6.65 -12.13
C TYR A 457 -0.54 5.91 -10.94
N ARG A 458 0.78 6.02 -10.75
CA ARG A 458 1.48 5.44 -9.58
C ARG A 458 1.00 6.14 -8.30
N LEU A 459 0.84 7.46 -8.33
CA LEU A 459 0.32 8.25 -7.21
C LEU A 459 -1.11 7.83 -6.83
N VAL A 460 -2.04 7.77 -7.79
CA VAL A 460 -3.44 7.37 -7.56
C VAL A 460 -3.50 6.02 -6.84
N ASN A 461 -2.79 5.02 -7.35
CA ASN A 461 -2.81 3.68 -6.78
C ASN A 461 -2.06 3.60 -5.44
N ALA A 462 -0.96 4.32 -5.28
CA ALA A 462 -0.29 4.41 -3.99
C ALA A 462 -1.21 5.03 -2.93
N THR A 463 -2.00 6.05 -3.28
CA THR A 463 -2.98 6.65 -2.35
C THR A 463 -4.06 5.66 -1.94
N VAL A 464 -4.60 4.89 -2.90
CA VAL A 464 -5.59 3.82 -2.60
C VAL A 464 -4.99 2.73 -1.73
N GLY A 465 -3.77 2.29 -2.03
CA GLY A 465 -3.05 1.30 -1.23
C GLY A 465 -2.75 1.78 0.19
N ALA A 466 -2.41 3.06 0.35
CA ALA A 466 -2.24 3.69 1.65
C ALA A 466 -3.55 3.67 2.44
N ILE A 467 -4.67 4.07 1.83
CA ILE A 467 -6.00 4.02 2.47
C ILE A 467 -6.33 2.60 2.91
N ALA A 468 -6.06 1.60 2.06
CA ALA A 468 -6.28 0.19 2.38
C ALA A 468 -5.45 -0.29 3.58
N GLN A 469 -4.21 0.20 3.72
CA GLN A 469 -3.38 -0.13 4.87
C GLN A 469 -3.88 0.55 6.15
N SER A 470 -4.33 1.80 6.09
CA SER A 470 -4.98 2.48 7.21
C SER A 470 -6.24 1.74 7.65
N PHE A 471 -7.08 1.34 6.69
CA PHE A 471 -8.27 0.51 6.90
C PHE A 471 -7.95 -0.77 7.66
N TYR A 472 -6.98 -1.54 7.16
CA TYR A 472 -6.56 -2.78 7.81
C TYR A 472 -6.01 -2.56 9.23
N THR A 473 -5.21 -1.52 9.42
CA THR A 473 -4.61 -1.20 10.73
C THR A 473 -5.67 -0.74 11.73
N ALA A 474 -6.62 0.08 11.28
CA ALA A 474 -7.77 0.52 12.06
C ALA A 474 -8.65 -0.67 12.48
N ALA A 475 -9.02 -1.53 11.52
CA ALA A 475 -9.83 -2.72 11.80
C ALA A 475 -9.15 -3.63 12.84
N ALA A 476 -7.85 -3.88 12.69
CA ALA A 476 -7.08 -4.69 13.64
C ALA A 476 -7.04 -4.09 15.04
N ALA A 477 -6.90 -2.77 15.16
CA ALA A 477 -6.93 -2.05 16.44
C ALA A 477 -8.31 -2.10 17.10
N LEU A 478 -9.38 -2.05 16.31
CA LEU A 478 -10.78 -2.12 16.77
C LEU A 478 -11.28 -3.55 17.03
N GLY A 479 -10.44 -4.56 16.82
CA GLY A 479 -10.82 -5.98 16.97
C GLY A 479 -11.73 -6.52 15.85
N LEU A 480 -11.80 -5.82 14.71
CA LEU A 480 -12.65 -6.16 13.57
C LEU A 480 -11.94 -7.04 12.55
N GLY A 481 -12.74 -7.82 11.82
CA GLY A 481 -12.33 -8.42 10.56
C GLY A 481 -12.26 -7.40 9.44
N ALA A 482 -11.36 -7.64 8.49
CA ALA A 482 -11.14 -6.78 7.33
C ALA A 482 -10.90 -7.60 6.07
N GLY A 483 -11.42 -7.14 4.94
CA GLY A 483 -11.17 -7.67 3.61
C GLY A 483 -10.97 -6.56 2.61
N VAL A 484 -10.08 -6.76 1.66
CA VAL A 484 -9.81 -5.77 0.62
C VAL A 484 -9.73 -6.52 -0.69
N ALA A 485 -10.46 -6.06 -1.69
CA ALA A 485 -10.58 -6.74 -2.96
C ALA A 485 -10.64 -5.79 -4.16
N LEU A 486 -10.05 -6.26 -5.25
CA LEU A 486 -10.03 -5.59 -6.55
C LEU A 486 -11.00 -6.25 -7.56
N GLY A 487 -11.51 -7.45 -7.25
CA GLY A 487 -12.38 -8.23 -8.14
C GLY A 487 -13.85 -7.89 -7.98
N PHE A 488 -14.25 -6.69 -8.41
CA PHE A 488 -15.64 -6.23 -8.40
C PHE A 488 -15.96 -5.46 -9.69
N ASP A 489 -17.24 -5.24 -9.99
CA ASP A 489 -17.67 -4.45 -11.15
C ASP A 489 -17.58 -2.94 -10.84
N ASN A 490 -16.48 -2.31 -11.26
CA ASN A 490 -16.28 -0.88 -11.04
C ASN A 490 -17.38 -0.01 -11.68
N ILE A 491 -17.93 -0.42 -12.83
CA ILE A 491 -18.94 0.37 -13.55
C ILE A 491 -20.27 0.35 -12.80
N SER A 492 -20.69 -0.81 -12.29
CA SER A 492 -21.89 -0.90 -11.45
C SER A 492 -21.80 -0.02 -10.19
N TYR A 493 -20.60 0.13 -9.61
CA TYR A 493 -20.39 1.03 -8.48
C TYR A 493 -20.44 2.51 -8.87
N ILE A 494 -19.98 2.88 -10.08
CA ILE A 494 -20.15 4.23 -10.62
C ILE A 494 -21.64 4.55 -10.79
N GLU A 495 -22.41 3.61 -11.32
CA GLU A 495 -23.86 3.76 -11.53
C GLU A 495 -24.61 3.88 -10.19
N GLU A 496 -24.37 2.96 -9.24
CA GLU A 496 -25.04 2.92 -7.93
C GLU A 496 -24.74 4.16 -7.07
N LEU A 497 -23.52 4.67 -7.14
CA LEU A 497 -23.09 5.85 -6.38
C LEU A 497 -23.30 7.18 -7.13
N GLY A 498 -23.82 7.15 -8.37
CA GLY A 498 -24.07 8.34 -9.17
C GLY A 498 -22.80 9.12 -9.55
N LEU A 499 -21.70 8.44 -9.88
CA LEU A 499 -20.37 9.05 -10.08
C LEU A 499 -20.04 9.41 -11.53
N ALA A 500 -20.95 9.14 -12.47
CA ALA A 500 -20.68 9.31 -13.90
C ALA A 500 -20.19 10.73 -14.27
N ASP A 501 -20.81 11.76 -13.68
CA ASP A 501 -20.50 13.16 -13.99
C ASP A 501 -19.35 13.75 -13.14
N SER A 502 -18.98 13.10 -12.03
CA SER A 502 -17.90 13.60 -11.15
C SER A 502 -16.51 13.22 -11.66
N GLY A 503 -16.43 12.17 -12.49
CA GLY A 503 -15.17 11.55 -12.92
C GLY A 503 -14.48 10.77 -11.81
N GLU A 504 -15.16 10.54 -10.67
CA GLU A 504 -14.66 9.71 -9.58
C GLU A 504 -14.73 8.24 -9.96
N ALA A 505 -13.61 7.53 -9.77
CA ALA A 505 -13.47 6.11 -10.09
C ALA A 505 -13.30 5.30 -8.80
N PRO A 506 -14.17 4.31 -8.51
CA PRO A 506 -13.94 3.34 -7.45
C PRO A 506 -12.82 2.39 -7.87
N LEU A 507 -11.74 2.33 -7.11
CA LEU A 507 -10.56 1.53 -7.46
C LEU A 507 -10.39 0.29 -6.59
N LEU A 508 -11.09 0.23 -5.45
CA LEU A 508 -10.95 -0.83 -4.45
C LEU A 508 -12.22 -0.92 -3.61
N ILE A 509 -12.56 -2.11 -3.11
CA ILE A 509 -13.58 -2.29 -2.06
C ILE A 509 -12.94 -2.84 -0.78
N MET A 510 -13.37 -2.33 0.36
CA MET A 510 -12.82 -2.63 1.68
C MET A 510 -13.94 -3.06 2.64
N LEU A 511 -14.02 -4.35 2.91
CA LEU A 511 -15.06 -5.00 3.71
C LEU A 511 -14.68 -4.98 5.19
N LEU A 512 -15.57 -4.49 6.05
CA LEU A 512 -15.41 -4.41 7.50
C LEU A 512 -16.51 -5.21 8.19
N GLY A 513 -16.20 -5.95 9.25
CA GLY A 513 -17.21 -6.68 10.01
C GLY A 513 -16.64 -7.48 11.17
N ASN A 514 -17.50 -7.93 12.08
CA ASN A 514 -17.11 -8.91 13.09
C ASN A 514 -16.89 -10.28 12.43
N GLU A 515 -15.92 -11.03 12.92
CA GLU A 515 -15.70 -12.42 12.48
C GLU A 515 -16.49 -13.39 13.36
N ARG A 516 -16.91 -14.51 12.77
CA ARG A 516 -17.51 -15.63 13.50
C ARG A 516 -16.55 -16.10 14.60
N PRO A 517 -17.06 -16.41 15.81
CA PRO A 517 -16.24 -16.97 16.87
C PRO A 517 -15.70 -18.35 16.47
N CYS A 518 -14.55 -18.74 17.02
CA CYS A 518 -13.91 -20.04 16.81
C CYS A 518 -13.66 -20.40 15.33
N PRO A 519 -12.86 -19.60 14.58
CA PRO A 519 -12.51 -19.96 13.21
C PRO A 519 -11.78 -21.32 13.19
N ALA A 520 -12.01 -22.10 12.13
CA ALA A 520 -11.28 -23.35 11.94
C ALA A 520 -9.75 -23.07 11.88
N ASP A 521 -9.01 -23.79 12.70
CA ASP A 521 -7.55 -23.67 12.80
C ASP A 521 -6.89 -25.05 12.88
N PHE A 522 -5.61 -25.11 12.54
CA PHE A 522 -4.81 -26.33 12.65
C PHE A 522 -4.49 -26.62 14.11
N ARG A 523 -4.72 -27.86 14.54
CA ARG A 523 -4.20 -28.36 15.83
C ARG A 523 -2.74 -28.77 15.65
N SER A 524 -1.82 -27.82 15.75
CA SER A 524 -0.38 -28.08 15.57
C SER A 524 0.26 -28.87 16.72
N GLU A 525 -0.46 -29.07 17.83
CA GLU A 525 0.00 -29.84 19.00
C GLU A 525 -0.08 -31.37 18.81
N ILE A 526 -0.65 -31.84 17.68
CA ILE A 526 -0.86 -33.28 17.41
C ILE A 526 0.29 -33.86 16.56
N VAL A 527 1.48 -33.26 16.61
CA VAL A 527 2.65 -33.71 15.82
C VAL A 527 3.70 -34.35 16.72
#